data_AF-A0A6A5RVS9-F1
#
_entry.id   AF-A0A6A5RVS9-F1
#
_cell.length_a   1.000
_cell.length_b   1.000
_cell.length_c   1.000
_cell.angle_alpha   90.00
_cell.angle_beta   90.00
_cell.angle_gamma   90.00
#
_symmetry.space_group_name_H-M   'P 1'
#
loop_
_entity.id
_entity.type
_entity.pdbx_description
1 polymer ?
#
loop_
_entity_poly.entity_id
_entity_poly.type
_entity_poly.pdbx_seq_one_letter_code
_entity_poly.pdbx_strand_id
1 'polypeptide(L)'
;MASVSAVGIAGDVLQRNDSVADVTKDKHIQISITPIEDDEISTTGKHSVDSLTSERSQQSIEGQVARLREEIAVANNVLELCIREAVTAGTTLEKKKLQERTNAAYTAWAAKELVLNDLLNSMQYSDDSSTYSSSTTSTRQLSVQPYPTNKMHVRKSSQVLSDESASATAFMKQIGWVSPASLVQYLNSGIDVNGLGQFPGYPQHPITPLMAIIRSPFVTESTEIIELLLEQDADPCIRDNQGLSSFAHAIYARRKDVIRLFIQTLLSYERSGFPTGSASMNLDTTWTGVKHLRWEAAEAIISYDMPTLTTLLSDSSAHNTILHTACLPLAILFNNMPAVQALLAYGMNSFQLFRRSPAHPSRPFTSPVSLAIYTENLTILQTLLFQDFETSERRGRIWYAQLFASMPSTYSNTGIIDFILDNVPLVEAFDRAIRCEDRVWIHRIVIRTVSLLLTPSDDRTGARNMAAEAFATLFDRAWNLKLCERRELATEIVDMVEQGAERDFTFVACGGTLGISPKMVDRLLIAAKGQE
;
A
#
# COMPACT_ATOMS: atom_id res chain seq x y z
N MET A 1 -16.11 35.13 29.75
CA MET A 1 -16.75 35.73 28.56
C MET A 1 -15.67 36.44 27.77
N ALA A 2 -15.34 35.97 26.56
CA ALA A 2 -14.42 36.65 25.66
C ALA A 2 -15.15 36.89 24.34
N SER A 3 -15.23 38.16 23.94
CA SER A 3 -15.82 38.60 22.67
C SER A 3 -14.75 38.61 21.58
N VAL A 4 -14.98 37.90 20.48
CA VAL A 4 -14.20 38.07 19.25
C VAL A 4 -14.81 39.24 18.47
N SER A 5 -14.08 40.35 18.40
CA SER A 5 -14.45 41.51 17.56
C SER A 5 -13.72 41.41 16.22
N ALA A 6 -14.44 41.03 15.16
CA ALA A 6 -13.99 41.24 13.79
C ALA A 6 -14.36 42.68 13.38
N VAL A 7 -13.39 43.60 13.40
CA VAL A 7 -13.57 44.94 12.83
C VAL A 7 -13.43 44.82 11.31
N GLY A 8 -14.56 44.66 10.62
CA GLY A 8 -14.66 44.92 9.19
C GLY A 8 -14.81 46.43 8.97
N ILE A 9 -13.79 47.07 8.38
CA ILE A 9 -13.95 48.43 7.86
C ILE A 9 -14.77 48.32 6.57
N ALA A 10 -16.07 48.55 6.69
CA ALA A 10 -16.96 48.84 5.56
C ALA A 10 -17.61 50.20 5.83
N GLY A 11 -17.25 51.20 5.03
CA GLY A 11 -17.82 52.54 5.06
C GLY A 11 -17.58 53.25 3.73
N ASP A 12 -18.68 53.50 3.04
CA ASP A 12 -18.88 54.16 1.75
C ASP A 12 -17.93 55.31 1.38
N VAL A 13 -17.47 55.34 0.12
CA VAL A 13 -17.46 56.56 -0.72
C VAL A 13 -17.70 56.19 -2.19
N LEU A 14 -18.86 56.61 -2.72
CA LEU A 14 -19.13 56.76 -4.16
C LEU A 14 -18.34 57.96 -4.71
N GLN A 15 -17.53 57.78 -5.77
CA GLN A 15 -17.58 58.52 -7.05
C GLN A 15 -16.30 58.35 -7.90
N ARG A 16 -16.52 57.96 -9.17
CA ARG A 16 -15.79 58.31 -10.42
C ARG A 16 -14.27 58.53 -10.39
N ASN A 17 -13.52 57.66 -11.07
CA ASN A 17 -12.93 57.90 -12.41
C ASN A 17 -11.88 56.83 -12.76
N ASP A 18 -11.70 56.63 -14.06
CA ASP A 18 -10.71 55.78 -14.71
C ASP A 18 -9.27 56.01 -14.21
N SER A 19 -8.57 54.94 -13.83
CA SER A 19 -7.18 54.69 -14.26
C SER A 19 -6.66 53.38 -13.69
N VAL A 20 -6.00 52.62 -14.56
CA VAL A 20 -5.20 51.43 -14.29
C VAL A 20 -4.11 51.72 -13.24
N ALA A 21 -4.09 50.94 -12.15
CA ALA A 21 -2.89 50.70 -11.36
C ALA A 21 -3.02 49.38 -10.58
N ASP A 22 -2.12 48.46 -10.93
CA ASP A 22 -1.85 47.20 -10.24
C ASP A 22 -1.31 47.50 -8.83
N VAL A 23 -2.03 47.05 -7.80
CA VAL A 23 -1.52 47.00 -6.42
C VAL A 23 -2.05 45.72 -5.77
N THR A 24 -1.31 44.62 -5.95
CA THR A 24 -1.44 43.43 -5.10
C THR A 24 -0.83 43.74 -3.74
N LYS A 25 -1.64 44.24 -2.81
CA LYS A 25 -1.29 44.24 -1.39
C LYS A 25 -1.69 42.89 -0.80
N ASP A 26 -0.69 42.06 -0.52
CA ASP A 26 -0.84 40.84 0.28
C ASP A 26 -1.45 41.19 1.64
N LYS A 27 -2.63 40.63 1.89
CA LYS A 27 -3.30 40.72 3.19
C LYS A 27 -2.93 39.48 4.00
N HIS A 28 -2.00 39.63 4.93
CA HIS A 28 -1.76 38.62 5.95
C HIS A 28 -2.91 38.66 6.98
N ILE A 29 -3.57 37.51 7.19
CA ILE A 29 -4.48 37.32 8.31
C ILE A 29 -3.62 36.83 9.49
N GLN A 30 -3.41 37.71 10.47
CA GLN A 30 -2.70 37.37 11.70
C GLN A 30 -3.71 36.87 12.73
N ILE A 31 -3.65 35.58 13.08
CA ILE A 31 -4.44 34.99 14.16
C ILE A 31 -3.52 34.84 15.37
N SER A 32 -3.72 35.66 16.40
CA SER A 32 -3.02 35.51 17.69
C SER A 32 -3.93 34.78 18.69
N ILE A 33 -3.39 33.73 19.29
CA ILE A 33 -4.01 33.03 20.42
C ILE A 33 -3.22 33.44 21.66
N THR A 34 -3.83 34.19 22.56
CA THR A 34 -3.24 34.53 23.86
C THR A 34 -3.58 33.44 24.86
N PRO A 35 -2.59 32.84 25.55
CA PRO A 35 -2.85 31.92 26.64
C PRO A 35 -3.53 32.65 27.81
N ILE A 36 -4.39 31.92 28.52
CA ILE A 36 -5.03 32.38 29.75
C ILE A 36 -3.96 32.27 30.85
N GLU A 37 -3.55 33.41 31.41
CA GLU A 37 -2.75 33.46 32.63
C GLU A 37 -3.69 33.19 33.81
N ASP A 38 -3.50 32.06 34.49
CA ASP A 38 -4.16 31.78 35.77
C ASP A 38 -3.37 32.47 36.89
N ASP A 39 -4.07 33.33 37.63
CA ASP A 39 -3.54 34.12 38.75
C ASP A 39 -2.97 33.27 39.89
N GLU A 40 -1.98 33.88 40.55
CA GLU A 40 -1.16 33.41 41.67
C GLU A 40 -1.94 32.65 42.76
N ILE A 41 -1.48 31.42 43.09
CA ILE A 41 -1.79 30.77 44.37
C ILE A 41 -0.51 30.52 45.16
N SER A 42 -0.50 31.21 46.31
CA SER A 42 0.48 31.23 47.39
C SER A 42 0.96 29.85 47.86
N THR A 43 2.26 29.80 48.14
CA THR A 43 3.02 28.71 48.73
C THR A 43 2.67 28.51 50.21
N THR A 44 2.20 27.32 50.59
CA THR A 44 2.62 26.55 51.79
C THR A 44 1.79 25.27 51.94
N GLY A 45 2.45 24.11 51.91
CA GLY A 45 1.85 22.83 52.31
C GLY A 45 2.21 21.65 51.39
N LYS A 46 3.33 20.98 51.67
CA LYS A 46 3.67 19.68 51.06
C LYS A 46 2.75 18.62 51.65
N HIS A 47 1.84 18.04 50.85
CA HIS A 47 1.42 16.62 50.90
C HIS A 47 0.44 16.32 49.74
N SER A 48 0.78 15.33 48.89
CA SER A 48 -0.14 14.56 48.01
C SER A 48 -1.13 15.35 47.14
N VAL A 49 -0.66 16.04 46.09
CA VAL A 49 -1.52 16.81 45.15
C VAL A 49 -1.50 16.26 43.70
N ASP A 50 -0.67 15.25 43.38
CA ASP A 50 -0.37 14.93 41.98
C ASP A 50 -1.50 14.22 41.19
N SER A 51 -2.53 13.67 41.85
CA SER A 51 -3.65 13.02 41.12
C SER A 51 -4.77 13.99 40.71
N LEU A 52 -5.03 15.02 41.50
CA LEU A 52 -6.16 15.95 41.27
C LEU A 52 -5.86 16.99 40.18
N THR A 53 -4.59 17.28 39.92
CA THR A 53 -4.15 18.19 38.85
C THR A 53 -4.21 17.52 37.48
N SER A 54 -3.94 16.21 37.39
CA SER A 54 -4.05 15.43 36.16
C SER A 54 -5.51 15.28 35.69
N GLU A 55 -6.46 15.07 36.60
CA GLU A 55 -7.88 14.97 36.24
C GLU A 55 -8.44 16.30 35.73
N ARG A 56 -8.00 17.43 36.29
CA ARG A 56 -8.41 18.78 35.84
C ARG A 56 -7.84 19.13 34.46
N SER A 57 -6.59 18.73 34.17
CA SER A 57 -6.00 18.98 32.84
C SER A 57 -6.66 18.13 31.76
N GLN A 58 -6.98 16.87 32.06
CA GLN A 58 -7.69 15.98 31.14
C GLN A 58 -9.12 16.47 30.84
N GLN A 59 -9.87 16.88 31.87
CA GLN A 59 -11.20 17.49 31.67
C GLN A 59 -11.16 18.78 30.83
N SER A 60 -10.07 19.55 30.93
CA SER A 60 -9.87 20.75 30.11
C SER A 60 -9.66 20.42 28.63
N ILE A 61 -8.83 19.42 28.33
CA ILE A 61 -8.54 18.98 26.96
C ILE A 61 -9.79 18.36 26.31
N GLU A 62 -10.52 17.50 27.03
CA GLU A 62 -11.78 16.93 26.54
C GLU A 62 -12.82 18.03 26.23
N GLY A 63 -12.88 19.08 27.06
CA GLY A 63 -13.70 20.26 26.82
C GLY A 63 -13.30 21.03 25.56
N GLN A 64 -12.01 21.16 25.27
CA GLN A 64 -11.50 21.78 24.04
C GLN A 64 -11.83 20.95 22.80
N VAL A 65 -11.68 19.63 22.87
CA VAL A 65 -12.04 18.69 21.79
C VAL A 65 -13.54 18.77 21.48
N ALA A 66 -14.39 18.80 22.50
CA ALA A 66 -15.84 18.94 22.32
C ALA A 66 -16.21 20.25 21.60
N ARG A 67 -15.63 21.39 22.01
CA ARG A 67 -15.85 22.69 21.36
C ARG A 67 -15.38 22.71 19.91
N LEU A 68 -14.18 22.16 19.63
CA LEU A 68 -13.65 22.08 18.27
C LEU A 68 -14.53 21.22 17.34
N ARG A 69 -15.09 20.13 17.84
CA ARG A 69 -16.04 19.31 17.07
C ARG A 69 -17.31 20.07 16.70
N GLU A 70 -17.86 20.85 17.63
CA GLU A 70 -19.02 21.71 17.36
C GLU A 70 -18.68 22.78 16.32
N GLU A 71 -17.51 23.42 16.46
CA GLU A 71 -17.03 24.40 15.51
C GLU A 71 -16.78 23.84 14.09
N ILE A 72 -16.28 22.61 13.99
CA ILE A 72 -16.12 21.88 12.72
C ILE A 72 -17.49 21.58 12.11
N ALA A 73 -18.47 21.18 12.92
CA ALA A 73 -19.84 20.95 12.44
C ALA A 73 -20.47 22.23 11.87
N VAL A 74 -20.27 23.37 12.54
CA VAL A 74 -20.71 24.68 12.03
C VAL A 74 -19.99 25.04 10.73
N ALA A 75 -18.66 24.87 10.66
CA ALA A 75 -17.89 25.14 9.45
C ALA A 75 -18.33 24.25 8.26
N ASN A 76 -18.65 22.98 8.52
CA ASN A 76 -19.15 22.06 7.51
C ASN A 76 -20.51 22.50 6.97
N ASN A 77 -21.44 22.94 7.83
CA ASN A 77 -22.73 23.48 7.40
C ASN A 77 -22.57 24.73 6.50
N VAL A 78 -21.62 25.60 6.83
CA VAL A 78 -21.31 26.79 5.99
C VAL A 78 -20.73 26.37 4.64
N LEU A 79 -19.83 25.39 4.62
CA LEU A 79 -19.26 24.85 3.38
C LEU A 79 -20.36 24.24 2.49
N GLU A 80 -21.25 23.42 3.06
CA GLU A 80 -22.39 22.86 2.32
C GLU A 80 -23.30 23.94 1.72
N LEU A 81 -23.57 25.01 2.47
CA LEU A 81 -24.36 26.14 1.99
C LEU A 81 -23.68 26.82 0.80
N CYS A 82 -22.37 27.09 0.90
CA CYS A 82 -21.60 27.71 -0.19
C CYS A 82 -21.58 26.83 -1.44
N ILE A 83 -21.48 25.51 -1.30
CA ILE A 83 -21.56 24.57 -2.41
C ILE A 83 -22.94 24.62 -3.08
N ARG A 84 -24.03 24.60 -2.30
CA ARG A 84 -25.40 24.69 -2.84
C ARG A 84 -25.63 25.99 -3.59
N GLU A 85 -25.21 27.13 -3.02
CA GLU A 85 -25.31 28.43 -3.69
C GLU A 85 -24.51 28.45 -5.00
N ALA A 86 -23.28 27.92 -5.00
CA ALA A 86 -22.41 27.84 -6.18
C ALA A 86 -23.03 27.03 -7.33
N VAL A 87 -23.74 25.94 -7.02
CA VAL A 87 -24.45 25.10 -8.00
C VAL A 87 -25.61 25.86 -8.64
N THR A 88 -26.31 26.71 -7.88
CA THR A 88 -27.47 27.48 -8.36
C THR A 88 -27.14 28.78 -9.11
N ALA A 89 -25.86 29.16 -9.19
CA ALA A 89 -25.44 30.42 -9.81
C ALA A 89 -25.75 30.47 -11.31
N GLY A 90 -26.49 31.50 -11.73
CA GLY A 90 -26.95 31.67 -13.12
C GLY A 90 -25.91 32.27 -14.04
N THR A 91 -24.99 33.09 -13.51
CA THR A 91 -23.99 33.80 -14.32
C THR A 91 -22.55 33.36 -14.03
N THR A 92 -21.65 33.56 -14.99
CA THR A 92 -20.21 33.26 -14.85
C THR A 92 -19.54 34.09 -13.74
N LEU A 93 -19.95 35.35 -13.57
CA LEU A 93 -19.44 36.22 -12.52
C LEU A 93 -19.90 35.76 -11.13
N GLU A 94 -21.16 35.36 -10.97
CA GLU A 94 -21.68 34.79 -9.71
C GLU A 94 -20.97 33.49 -9.38
N LYS A 95 -20.76 32.60 -10.36
CA LYS A 95 -20.00 31.36 -10.18
C LYS A 95 -18.60 31.62 -9.64
N LYS A 96 -17.89 32.63 -10.16
CA LYS A 96 -16.55 32.99 -9.68
C LYS A 96 -16.58 33.48 -8.23
N LYS A 97 -17.49 34.40 -7.89
CA LYS A 97 -17.62 34.91 -6.51
C LYS A 97 -18.01 33.81 -5.52
N LEU A 98 -18.89 32.90 -5.93
CA LEU A 98 -19.31 31.77 -5.11
C LEU A 98 -18.19 30.74 -4.95
N GLN A 99 -17.39 30.50 -5.99
CA GLN A 99 -16.19 29.66 -5.89
C GLN A 99 -15.19 30.21 -4.87
N GLU A 100 -14.94 31.53 -4.89
CA GLU A 100 -14.06 32.18 -3.92
C GLU A 100 -14.58 32.03 -2.47
N ARG A 101 -15.90 32.16 -2.26
CA ARG A 101 -16.54 31.91 -0.95
C ARG A 101 -16.42 30.45 -0.52
N THR A 102 -16.66 29.51 -1.44
CA THR A 102 -16.52 28.07 -1.17
C THR A 102 -15.09 27.71 -0.79
N ASN A 103 -14.10 28.25 -1.51
CA ASN A 103 -12.68 28.03 -1.19
C ASN A 103 -12.35 28.56 0.21
N ALA A 104 -12.82 29.77 0.57
CA ALA A 104 -12.61 30.33 1.90
C ALA A 104 -13.27 29.49 3.01
N ALA A 105 -14.50 29.01 2.80
CA ALA A 105 -15.19 28.13 3.73
C ALA A 105 -14.46 26.79 3.91
N TYR A 106 -13.94 26.22 2.81
CA TYR A 106 -13.15 24.99 2.85
C TYR A 106 -11.84 25.17 3.62
N THR A 107 -11.09 26.24 3.38
CA THR A 107 -9.86 26.53 4.11
C THR A 107 -10.11 26.69 5.62
N ALA A 108 -11.20 27.35 6.01
CA ALA A 108 -11.57 27.51 7.41
C ALA A 108 -11.93 26.17 8.08
N TRP A 109 -12.66 25.30 7.38
CA TRP A 109 -13.00 23.96 7.86
C TRP A 109 -11.75 23.09 8.03
N ALA A 110 -10.89 23.02 7.01
CA ALA A 110 -9.68 22.21 7.01
C ALA A 110 -8.68 22.63 8.12
N ALA A 111 -8.56 23.94 8.38
CA ALA A 111 -7.71 24.45 9.45
C ALA A 111 -8.17 23.95 10.83
N LYS A 112 -9.48 23.88 11.08
CA LYS A 112 -10.02 23.39 12.36
C LYS A 112 -9.86 21.88 12.51
N GLU A 113 -10.04 21.12 11.43
CA GLU A 113 -9.83 19.67 11.43
C GLU A 113 -8.37 19.31 11.73
N LEU A 114 -7.42 20.07 11.20
CA LEU A 114 -5.99 19.90 11.50
C LEU A 114 -5.70 20.14 12.99
N VAL A 115 -6.24 21.20 13.59
CA VAL A 115 -6.10 21.49 15.03
C VAL A 115 -6.71 20.37 15.89
N LEU A 116 -7.86 19.82 15.49
CA LEU A 116 -8.49 18.69 16.18
C LEU A 116 -7.59 17.44 16.13
N ASN A 117 -7.01 17.12 14.98
CA ASN A 117 -6.13 15.97 14.83
C ASN A 117 -4.86 16.09 15.67
N ASP A 118 -4.25 17.29 15.74
CA ASP A 118 -3.10 17.54 16.60
C ASP A 118 -3.44 17.35 18.09
N LEU A 119 -4.61 17.82 18.53
CA LEU A 119 -5.08 17.60 19.91
C LEU A 119 -5.33 16.12 20.21
N LEU A 120 -5.99 15.39 19.31
CA LEU A 120 -6.25 13.96 19.50
C LEU A 120 -4.96 13.14 19.54
N ASN A 121 -3.98 13.47 18.68
CA ASN A 121 -2.67 12.83 18.71
C ASN A 121 -1.96 13.11 20.03
N SER A 122 -2.03 14.34 20.55
CA SER A 122 -1.41 14.67 21.85
C SER A 122 -1.97 13.86 23.02
N MET A 123 -3.26 13.53 22.98
CA MET A 123 -3.90 12.66 23.98
C MET A 123 -3.43 11.20 23.88
N GLN A 124 -3.16 10.71 22.65
CA GLN A 124 -2.77 9.32 22.45
C GLN A 124 -1.35 9.01 22.93
N TYR A 125 -0.48 10.03 23.06
CA TYR A 125 0.88 9.87 23.57
C TYR A 125 1.01 10.02 25.09
N SER A 126 -0.01 10.49 25.81
CA SER A 126 0.09 10.68 27.27
C SER A 126 -0.05 9.39 28.07
N ASP A 127 -0.72 8.36 27.54
CA ASP A 127 -1.03 7.13 28.30
C ASP A 127 0.15 6.14 28.41
N ASP A 128 1.22 6.32 27.62
CA ASP A 128 2.33 5.34 27.52
C ASP A 128 3.67 5.81 28.12
N SER A 129 3.77 7.00 28.73
CA SER A 129 5.06 7.51 29.25
C SER A 129 5.11 7.69 30.77
N SER A 130 5.59 6.67 31.47
CA SER A 130 6.00 6.77 32.89
C SER A 130 7.50 7.09 33.06
N THR A 131 8.11 7.83 32.12
CA THR A 131 9.51 8.26 32.24
C THR A 131 9.64 9.74 31.93
N TYR A 132 9.89 10.50 32.99
CA TYR A 132 10.20 11.93 33.01
C TYR A 132 11.22 12.30 31.92
N SER A 133 10.83 13.19 31.02
CA SER A 133 11.75 14.05 30.28
C SER A 133 11.06 15.38 30.00
N SER A 134 11.52 16.41 30.69
CA SER A 134 11.10 17.79 30.57
C SER A 134 11.37 18.33 29.16
N SER A 135 10.32 18.65 28.40
CA SER A 135 10.41 19.33 27.11
C SER A 135 9.96 20.80 27.25
N THR A 136 10.84 21.69 26.80
CA THR A 136 10.59 23.13 26.70
C THR A 136 9.64 23.41 25.53
N THR A 137 8.53 24.11 25.80
CA THR A 137 7.57 24.60 24.80
C THR A 137 8.21 25.55 23.80
N SER A 138 8.46 25.05 22.58
CA SER A 138 8.78 25.86 21.41
C SER A 138 7.47 26.28 20.73
N THR A 139 7.16 27.57 20.76
CA THR A 139 6.08 28.18 19.98
C THR A 139 6.39 28.04 18.49
N ARG A 140 5.75 27.07 17.84
CA ARG A 140 5.86 26.87 16.38
C ARG A 140 4.95 27.88 15.68
N GLN A 141 5.53 28.89 15.05
CA GLN A 141 4.82 29.84 14.19
C GLN A 141 4.34 29.10 12.92
N LEU A 142 3.02 28.87 12.81
CA LEU A 142 2.41 28.33 11.60
C LEU A 142 2.16 29.47 10.60
N SER A 143 3.04 29.58 9.61
CA SER A 143 2.84 30.42 8.43
C SER A 143 1.96 29.68 7.43
N VAL A 144 0.68 30.06 7.34
CA VAL A 144 -0.21 29.61 6.27
C VAL A 144 -0.09 30.61 5.13
N GLN A 145 0.63 30.26 4.06
CA GLN A 145 0.66 31.07 2.85
C GLN A 145 -0.62 30.85 2.03
N PRO A 146 -1.22 31.90 1.45
CA PRO A 146 -2.34 31.76 0.53
C PRO A 146 -1.91 31.01 -0.74
N TYR A 147 -2.78 30.12 -1.23
CA TYR A 147 -2.57 29.38 -2.47
C TYR A 147 -2.32 30.32 -3.65
N PRO A 148 -1.31 30.04 -4.52
CA PRO A 148 -1.09 30.83 -5.72
C PRO A 148 -2.27 30.64 -6.70
N THR A 149 -2.86 31.76 -7.12
CA THR A 149 -3.91 31.81 -8.13
C THR A 149 -3.35 31.56 -9.52
N ASN A 150 -2.96 30.33 -9.83
CA ASN A 150 -2.84 29.89 -11.23
C ASN A 150 -4.25 29.62 -11.78
N LYS A 151 -4.47 29.91 -13.07
CA LYS A 151 -5.75 29.69 -13.77
C LYS A 151 -6.23 28.26 -13.55
N MET A 152 -7.18 28.09 -12.64
CA MET A 152 -7.76 26.80 -12.31
C MET A 152 -8.85 26.51 -13.35
N HIS A 153 -8.55 25.65 -14.34
CA HIS A 153 -9.56 25.16 -15.28
C HIS A 153 -10.40 24.10 -14.57
N VAL A 154 -11.64 24.45 -14.23
CA VAL A 154 -12.61 23.54 -13.59
C VAL A 154 -13.06 22.49 -14.62
N ARG A 155 -12.74 21.22 -14.35
CA ARG A 155 -13.17 20.06 -15.16
C ARG A 155 -14.70 19.93 -15.18
N LYS A 156 -15.23 19.45 -16.31
CA LYS A 156 -16.57 18.85 -16.46
C LYS A 156 -16.59 17.34 -16.04
N SER A 157 -15.67 16.87 -15.20
CA SER A 157 -15.39 15.43 -15.03
C SER A 157 -16.28 14.69 -14.03
N SER A 158 -17.49 15.17 -13.75
CA SER A 158 -18.44 14.47 -12.89
C SER A 158 -19.57 13.78 -13.66
N GLN A 159 -19.50 13.71 -15.00
CA GLN A 159 -20.44 12.92 -15.78
C GLN A 159 -19.92 11.49 -15.92
N VAL A 160 -20.78 10.52 -15.60
CA VAL A 160 -20.61 9.12 -15.98
C VAL A 160 -20.43 9.09 -17.50
N LEU A 161 -19.21 8.84 -17.97
CA LEU A 161 -18.86 8.76 -19.38
C LEU A 161 -19.34 7.41 -19.93
N SER A 162 -20.64 7.28 -20.21
CA SER A 162 -21.19 6.08 -20.88
C SER A 162 -21.38 6.26 -22.39
N ASP A 163 -21.35 7.50 -22.88
CA ASP A 163 -21.79 7.79 -24.24
C ASP A 163 -20.59 8.02 -25.17
N GLU A 164 -20.52 7.25 -26.26
CA GLU A 164 -19.49 7.39 -27.28
C GLU A 164 -19.47 8.82 -27.85
N SER A 165 -18.31 9.47 -27.76
CA SER A 165 -18.09 10.78 -28.32
C SER A 165 -17.89 10.67 -29.83
N ALA A 166 -18.86 11.21 -30.59
CA ALA A 166 -18.79 11.26 -32.05
C ALA A 166 -17.56 12.06 -32.53
N SER A 167 -17.19 13.12 -31.82
CA SER A 167 -15.98 13.91 -32.11
C SER A 167 -14.70 13.10 -31.83
N ALA A 168 -14.64 12.37 -30.71
CA ALA A 168 -13.48 11.52 -30.42
C ALA A 168 -13.36 10.37 -31.43
N THR A 169 -14.47 9.78 -31.84
CA THR A 169 -14.48 8.72 -32.86
C THR A 169 -14.04 9.24 -34.23
N ALA A 170 -14.48 10.43 -34.62
CA ALA A 170 -14.02 11.08 -35.86
C ALA A 170 -12.51 11.35 -35.82
N PHE A 171 -12.00 11.83 -34.69
CA PHE A 171 -10.58 12.03 -34.46
C PHE A 171 -9.77 10.73 -34.57
N MET A 172 -10.23 9.67 -33.91
CA MET A 172 -9.54 8.37 -33.89
C MET A 172 -9.41 7.72 -35.27
N LYS A 173 -10.40 7.91 -36.15
CA LYS A 173 -10.32 7.40 -37.53
C LYS A 173 -9.19 8.05 -38.33
N GLN A 174 -8.78 9.26 -37.95
CA GLN A 174 -7.74 10.01 -38.65
C GLN A 174 -6.37 9.86 -38.01
N ILE A 175 -6.29 9.58 -36.72
CA ILE A 175 -5.06 9.56 -35.92
C ILE A 175 -3.94 8.67 -36.49
N GLY A 176 -4.27 7.62 -37.24
CA GLY A 176 -3.30 6.72 -37.86
C GLY A 176 -2.60 7.27 -39.11
N TRP A 177 -3.06 8.39 -39.66
CA TRP A 177 -2.64 8.91 -40.97
C TRP A 177 -2.24 10.39 -40.95
N VAL A 178 -2.31 11.04 -39.80
CA VAL A 178 -2.23 12.50 -39.67
C VAL A 178 -0.89 12.89 -39.05
N SER A 179 -0.18 13.83 -39.69
CA SER A 179 1.05 14.42 -39.14
C SER A 179 0.77 15.24 -37.87
N PRO A 180 1.75 15.43 -36.96
CA PRO A 180 1.52 16.20 -35.73
C PRO A 180 0.95 17.61 -35.97
N ALA A 181 1.40 18.29 -37.03
CA ALA A 181 0.91 19.62 -37.39
C ALA A 181 -0.61 19.66 -37.69
N SER A 182 -1.11 18.64 -38.40
CA SER A 182 -2.53 18.50 -38.70
C SER A 182 -3.32 18.08 -37.45
N LEU A 183 -2.69 17.35 -36.55
CA LEU A 183 -3.28 16.93 -35.27
C LEU A 183 -3.53 18.12 -34.35
N VAL A 184 -2.62 19.11 -34.32
CA VAL A 184 -2.83 20.39 -33.61
C VAL A 184 -4.04 21.16 -34.14
N GLN A 185 -4.26 21.19 -35.46
CA GLN A 185 -5.45 21.84 -36.03
C GLN A 185 -6.75 21.16 -35.55
N TYR A 186 -6.72 19.83 -35.46
CA TYR A 186 -7.85 19.07 -34.92
C TYR A 186 -8.08 19.35 -33.42
N LEU A 187 -7.03 19.38 -32.61
CA LEU A 187 -7.17 19.74 -31.19
C LEU A 187 -7.77 21.14 -31.02
N ASN A 188 -7.32 22.10 -31.83
CA ASN A 188 -7.85 23.47 -31.83
C ASN A 188 -9.31 23.57 -32.31
N SER A 189 -9.87 22.53 -32.95
CA SER A 189 -11.28 22.52 -33.37
C SER A 189 -12.26 22.25 -32.22
N GLY A 190 -11.76 22.07 -30.99
CA GLY A 190 -12.59 21.83 -29.80
C GLY A 190 -12.97 20.37 -29.62
N ILE A 191 -12.11 19.45 -30.06
CA ILE A 191 -12.31 18.01 -29.84
C ILE A 191 -12.27 17.72 -28.35
N ASP A 192 -13.20 16.88 -27.91
CA ASP A 192 -13.14 16.30 -26.58
C ASP A 192 -12.00 15.28 -26.49
N VAL A 193 -10.85 15.70 -25.98
CA VAL A 193 -9.65 14.87 -25.79
C VAL A 193 -9.84 13.76 -24.76
N ASN A 194 -10.89 13.85 -23.95
CA ASN A 194 -11.25 12.90 -22.90
C ASN A 194 -12.44 12.02 -23.28
N GLY A 195 -13.07 12.29 -24.43
CA GLY A 195 -14.21 11.52 -24.93
C GLY A 195 -13.82 10.11 -25.33
N LEU A 196 -14.62 9.13 -24.92
CA LEU A 196 -14.45 7.74 -25.35
C LEU A 196 -14.95 7.59 -26.80
N GLY A 197 -14.13 7.05 -27.69
CA GLY A 197 -14.45 6.86 -29.11
C GLY A 197 -13.95 5.53 -29.67
N GLN A 198 -14.47 5.14 -30.83
CA GLN A 198 -14.05 3.89 -31.49
C GLN A 198 -12.74 4.07 -32.26
N PHE A 199 -11.76 3.22 -31.96
CA PHE A 199 -10.46 3.18 -32.64
C PHE A 199 -10.42 2.05 -33.68
N PRO A 200 -10.08 2.32 -34.96
CA PRO A 200 -9.94 1.29 -35.98
C PRO A 200 -8.95 0.19 -35.55
N GLY A 201 -9.38 -1.07 -35.57
CA GLY A 201 -8.58 -2.20 -35.09
C GLY A 201 -8.81 -2.58 -33.62
N TYR A 202 -9.55 -1.77 -32.85
CA TYR A 202 -10.04 -2.08 -31.49
C TYR A 202 -11.55 -1.80 -31.38
N PRO A 203 -12.41 -2.48 -32.16
CA PRO A 203 -13.83 -2.16 -32.23
C PRO A 203 -14.63 -2.52 -30.97
N GLN A 204 -14.05 -3.30 -30.05
CA GLN A 204 -14.82 -3.87 -28.94
C GLN A 204 -14.99 -2.91 -27.75
N HIS A 205 -14.11 -1.92 -27.61
CA HIS A 205 -14.15 -1.01 -26.47
C HIS A 205 -13.79 0.41 -26.91
N PRO A 206 -14.66 1.39 -26.64
CA PRO A 206 -14.31 2.78 -26.87
C PRO A 206 -13.19 3.16 -25.88
N ILE A 207 -12.22 3.91 -26.38
CA ILE A 207 -11.02 4.34 -25.63
C ILE A 207 -10.88 5.85 -25.76
N THR A 208 -9.98 6.50 -25.01
CA THR A 208 -9.71 7.93 -25.20
C THR A 208 -8.71 8.17 -26.34
N PRO A 209 -8.69 9.37 -26.95
CA PRO A 209 -7.64 9.81 -27.86
C PRO A 209 -6.22 9.47 -27.39
N LEU A 210 -5.96 9.71 -26.10
CA LEU A 210 -4.67 9.42 -25.46
C LEU A 210 -4.34 7.91 -25.50
N MET A 211 -5.29 7.04 -25.12
CA MET A 211 -5.13 5.58 -25.21
C MET A 211 -4.90 5.10 -26.65
N ALA A 212 -5.60 5.69 -27.62
CA ALA A 212 -5.49 5.31 -29.03
C ALA A 212 -4.07 5.54 -29.58
N ILE A 213 -3.47 6.71 -29.30
CA ILE A 213 -2.10 7.02 -29.72
C ILE A 213 -1.09 6.09 -29.07
N ILE A 214 -1.27 5.76 -27.79
CA ILE A 214 -0.38 4.85 -27.07
C ILE A 214 -0.36 3.46 -27.70
N ARG A 215 -1.52 2.96 -28.15
CA ARG A 215 -1.63 1.62 -28.76
C ARG A 215 -1.30 1.61 -30.26
N SER A 216 -1.26 2.76 -30.91
CA SER A 216 -1.07 2.84 -32.35
C SER A 216 0.40 2.56 -32.71
N PRO A 217 0.69 1.50 -33.51
CA PRO A 217 2.05 1.23 -33.98
C PRO A 217 2.48 2.19 -35.10
N PHE A 218 1.53 2.94 -35.68
CA PHE A 218 1.75 3.77 -36.88
C PHE A 218 2.20 5.19 -36.57
N VAL A 219 2.13 5.60 -35.30
CA VAL A 219 2.53 6.95 -34.88
C VAL A 219 3.98 6.89 -34.42
N THR A 220 4.90 7.15 -35.34
CA THR A 220 6.35 7.14 -35.10
C THR A 220 6.79 8.28 -34.16
N GLU A 221 6.07 9.41 -34.19
CA GLU A 221 6.25 10.60 -33.33
C GLU A 221 5.19 10.65 -32.23
N SER A 222 4.97 9.49 -31.59
CA SER A 222 3.86 9.33 -30.66
C SER A 222 4.12 9.90 -29.29
N THR A 223 5.32 10.43 -29.00
CA THR A 223 5.61 11.08 -27.72
C THR A 223 5.22 12.55 -27.78
N GLU A 224 5.59 13.27 -28.85
CA GLU A 224 5.23 14.66 -29.06
C GLU A 224 3.70 14.84 -29.09
N ILE A 225 2.98 13.90 -29.71
CA ILE A 225 1.52 13.94 -29.75
C ILE A 225 0.91 13.68 -28.36
N ILE A 226 1.51 12.80 -27.56
CA ILE A 226 1.04 12.54 -26.19
C ILE A 226 1.28 13.77 -25.31
N GLU A 227 2.44 14.42 -25.43
CA GLU A 227 2.74 15.69 -24.76
C GLU A 227 1.69 16.75 -25.10
N LEU A 228 1.42 16.95 -26.40
CA LEU A 228 0.38 17.88 -26.86
C LEU A 228 -1.00 17.55 -26.30
N LEU A 229 -1.38 16.26 -26.23
CA LEU A 229 -2.65 15.88 -25.63
C LEU A 229 -2.71 16.20 -24.13
N LEU A 230 -1.64 15.90 -23.39
CA LEU A 230 -1.56 16.21 -21.96
C LEU A 230 -1.58 17.73 -21.71
N GLU A 231 -0.94 18.51 -22.57
CA GLU A 231 -1.01 19.99 -22.55
C GLU A 231 -2.42 20.52 -22.83
N GLN A 232 -3.26 19.76 -23.54
CA GLN A 232 -4.67 20.05 -23.78
C GLN A 232 -5.59 19.42 -22.72
N ASP A 233 -5.08 19.15 -21.51
CA ASP A 233 -5.83 18.59 -20.38
C ASP A 233 -6.40 17.16 -20.64
N ALA A 234 -5.77 16.38 -21.53
CA ALA A 234 -6.07 14.96 -21.63
C ALA A 234 -5.76 14.26 -20.30
N ASP A 235 -6.73 13.52 -19.78
CA ASP A 235 -6.66 12.86 -18.49
C ASP A 235 -6.04 11.45 -18.65
N PRO A 236 -4.81 11.21 -18.15
CA PRO A 236 -4.21 9.88 -18.22
C PRO A 236 -4.92 8.87 -17.31
N CYS A 237 -5.77 9.34 -16.39
CA CYS A 237 -6.47 8.51 -15.41
C CYS A 237 -7.86 8.06 -15.86
N ILE A 238 -8.40 8.57 -16.97
CA ILE A 238 -9.66 8.04 -17.54
C ILE A 238 -9.45 6.57 -17.86
N ARG A 239 -10.46 5.75 -17.56
CA ARG A 239 -10.46 4.32 -17.78
C ARG A 239 -11.40 3.96 -18.92
N ASP A 240 -11.02 2.96 -19.70
CA ASP A 240 -11.88 2.35 -20.69
C ASP A 240 -12.90 1.38 -20.05
N ASN A 241 -13.71 0.73 -20.89
CA ASN A 241 -14.70 -0.25 -20.45
C ASN A 241 -14.09 -1.53 -19.82
N GLN A 242 -12.77 -1.72 -19.91
CA GLN A 242 -12.04 -2.79 -19.22
C GLN A 242 -11.45 -2.33 -17.88
N GLY A 243 -11.64 -1.06 -17.52
CA GLY A 243 -11.04 -0.45 -16.33
C GLY A 243 -9.57 -0.06 -16.53
N LEU A 244 -9.04 -0.09 -17.76
CA LEU A 244 -7.64 0.26 -18.03
C LEU A 244 -7.50 1.75 -18.32
N SER A 245 -6.57 2.40 -17.62
CA SER A 245 -6.21 3.81 -17.85
C SER A 245 -5.22 3.98 -19.00
N SER A 246 -5.03 5.21 -19.48
CA SER A 246 -3.99 5.51 -20.48
C SER A 246 -2.60 5.05 -20.02
N PHE A 247 -2.31 5.19 -18.72
CA PHE A 247 -1.08 4.67 -18.12
C PHE A 247 -0.96 3.14 -18.22
N ALA A 248 -2.05 2.41 -17.96
CA ALA A 248 -2.07 0.95 -18.10
C ALA A 248 -1.89 0.52 -19.58
N HIS A 249 -2.43 1.27 -20.53
CA HIS A 249 -2.17 1.05 -21.96
C HIS A 249 -0.70 1.29 -22.33
N ALA A 250 -0.04 2.30 -21.73
CA ALA A 250 1.39 2.58 -21.99
C ALA A 250 2.30 1.46 -21.50
N ILE A 251 1.96 0.91 -20.32
CA ILE A 251 2.57 -0.30 -19.78
C ILE A 251 2.38 -1.48 -20.75
N TYR A 252 1.15 -1.74 -21.19
CA TYR A 252 0.83 -2.84 -22.10
C TYR A 252 1.57 -2.71 -23.43
N ALA A 253 1.64 -1.50 -23.98
CA ALA A 253 2.32 -1.18 -25.24
C ALA A 253 3.85 -1.12 -25.12
N ARG A 254 4.41 -1.23 -23.90
CA ARG A 254 5.85 -1.20 -23.60
C ARG A 254 6.53 0.13 -24.00
N ARG A 255 5.82 1.24 -23.86
CA ARG A 255 6.31 2.57 -24.21
C ARG A 255 6.96 3.27 -23.01
N LYS A 256 8.26 3.02 -22.80
CA LYS A 256 9.06 3.57 -21.68
C LYS A 256 9.03 5.10 -21.63
N ASP A 257 9.18 5.71 -22.79
CA ASP A 257 9.06 7.15 -23.05
C ASP A 257 7.74 7.72 -22.48
N VAL A 258 6.61 7.09 -22.80
CA VAL A 258 5.29 7.54 -22.32
C VAL A 258 5.11 7.33 -20.84
N ILE A 259 5.58 6.20 -20.31
CA ILE A 259 5.50 5.92 -18.87
C ILE A 259 6.24 7.00 -18.09
N ARG A 260 7.44 7.37 -18.56
CA ARG A 260 8.23 8.46 -17.95
C ARG A 260 7.50 9.79 -18.05
N LEU A 261 6.94 10.12 -19.21
CA LEU A 261 6.17 11.33 -19.41
C LEU A 261 4.97 11.40 -18.46
N PHE A 262 4.17 10.33 -18.38
CA PHE A 262 3.03 10.28 -17.46
C PHE A 262 3.44 10.43 -16.00
N ILE A 263 4.52 9.78 -15.57
CA ILE A 263 5.04 9.97 -14.21
C ILE A 263 5.39 11.43 -13.97
N GLN A 264 6.10 12.08 -14.90
CA GLN A 264 6.45 13.50 -14.79
C GLN A 264 5.21 14.39 -14.70
N THR A 265 4.20 14.14 -15.54
CA THR A 265 2.94 14.89 -15.56
C THR A 265 2.16 14.71 -14.26
N LEU A 266 2.14 13.51 -13.67
CA LEU A 266 1.45 13.27 -12.40
C LEU A 266 2.16 13.96 -11.24
N LEU A 267 3.50 13.91 -11.23
CA LEU A 267 4.31 14.60 -10.22
C LEU A 267 4.12 16.11 -10.31
N SER A 268 3.95 16.68 -11.51
CA SER A 268 3.64 18.11 -11.67
C SER A 268 2.22 18.46 -11.21
N TYR A 269 1.24 17.59 -11.44
CA TYR A 269 -0.13 17.74 -10.91
C TYR A 269 -0.16 17.72 -9.38
N GLU A 270 0.54 16.80 -8.75
CA GLU A 270 0.62 16.73 -7.29
C GLU A 270 1.26 18.00 -6.70
N ARG A 271 2.39 18.43 -7.26
CA ARG A 271 3.11 19.64 -6.81
C ARG A 271 2.30 20.92 -7.01
N SER A 272 1.43 20.97 -8.01
CA SER A 272 0.57 22.12 -8.25
C SER A 272 -0.68 22.13 -7.35
N GLY A 273 -0.86 21.12 -6.50
CA GLY A 273 -2.07 20.96 -5.67
C GLY A 273 -3.32 20.73 -6.54
N PHE A 274 -3.12 20.28 -7.78
CA PHE A 274 -4.22 19.98 -8.68
C PHE A 274 -5.00 18.82 -8.08
N PRO A 275 -6.31 18.97 -7.79
CA PRO A 275 -7.08 17.87 -7.26
C PRO A 275 -7.19 16.83 -8.37
N THR A 276 -6.41 15.75 -8.26
CA THR A 276 -6.55 14.57 -9.11
C THR A 276 -7.92 13.90 -8.90
N GLY A 277 -8.78 14.44 -8.02
CA GLY A 277 -9.99 13.78 -7.55
C GLY A 277 -9.61 12.46 -6.89
N SER A 278 -10.60 11.64 -6.57
CA SER A 278 -10.37 10.23 -6.26
C SER A 278 -9.77 9.43 -7.44
N ALA A 279 -9.30 10.09 -8.53
CA ALA A 279 -8.37 9.50 -9.48
C ALA A 279 -6.96 9.43 -8.85
N SER A 280 -6.88 8.74 -7.71
CA SER A 280 -5.75 7.86 -7.47
C SER A 280 -5.55 7.08 -8.77
N MET A 281 -4.32 6.96 -9.24
CA MET A 281 -3.97 5.86 -10.14
C MET A 281 -4.09 4.57 -9.33
N ASN A 282 -5.31 4.26 -8.89
CA ASN A 282 -5.78 2.91 -8.86
C ASN A 282 -5.61 2.46 -10.30
N LEU A 283 -4.45 1.88 -10.58
CA LEU A 283 -4.41 0.64 -11.32
C LEU A 283 -5.35 -0.28 -10.55
N ASP A 284 -6.66 -0.15 -10.80
CA ASP A 284 -7.54 -1.25 -10.46
C ASP A 284 -6.93 -2.42 -11.18
N THR A 285 -6.45 -3.31 -10.34
CA THR A 285 -5.51 -4.39 -10.57
C THR A 285 -6.19 -5.46 -11.39
N THR A 286 -6.66 -5.11 -12.58
CA THR A 286 -6.76 -6.11 -13.62
C THR A 286 -5.32 -6.52 -13.87
N TRP A 287 -5.02 -7.71 -13.35
CA TRP A 287 -3.83 -8.53 -13.58
C TRP A 287 -3.29 -8.46 -15.01
N THR A 288 -4.12 -8.08 -15.98
CA THR A 288 -3.78 -7.84 -17.38
C THR A 288 -2.69 -6.77 -17.56
N GLY A 289 -2.85 -5.54 -17.05
CA GLY A 289 -1.81 -4.50 -17.23
C GLY A 289 -0.49 -4.90 -16.58
N VAL A 290 -0.60 -5.50 -15.41
CA VAL A 290 0.46 -6.05 -14.58
C VAL A 290 1.18 -7.19 -15.32
N LYS A 291 0.49 -8.22 -15.81
CA LYS A 291 1.05 -9.32 -16.62
C LYS A 291 1.87 -8.85 -17.82
N HIS A 292 1.61 -7.63 -18.32
CA HIS A 292 2.35 -7.06 -19.45
C HIS A 292 3.39 -6.00 -19.05
N LEU A 293 3.44 -5.59 -17.78
CA LEU A 293 4.50 -4.75 -17.21
C LEU A 293 5.80 -5.55 -17.22
N ARG A 294 6.65 -5.26 -18.20
CA ARG A 294 8.02 -5.76 -18.21
C ARG A 294 8.90 -4.96 -17.27
N TRP A 295 10.03 -5.56 -16.91
CA TRP A 295 11.03 -4.93 -16.04
C TRP A 295 11.46 -3.55 -16.55
N GLU A 296 11.58 -3.40 -17.86
CA GLU A 296 11.82 -2.13 -18.54
C GLU A 296 10.90 -0.97 -18.11
N ALA A 297 9.63 -1.24 -17.91
CA ALA A 297 8.64 -0.27 -17.47
C ALA A 297 8.70 -0.09 -15.95
N ALA A 298 8.89 -1.18 -15.20
CA ALA A 298 9.08 -1.13 -13.76
C ALA A 298 10.35 -0.36 -13.37
N GLU A 299 11.46 -0.57 -14.07
CA GLU A 299 12.72 0.17 -13.95
C GLU A 299 12.50 1.65 -14.22
N ALA A 300 11.73 1.99 -15.26
CA ALA A 300 11.36 3.37 -15.52
C ALA A 300 10.55 3.97 -14.36
N ILE A 301 9.64 3.22 -13.73
CA ILE A 301 8.91 3.67 -12.54
C ILE A 301 9.87 3.84 -11.34
N ILE A 302 10.72 2.84 -11.09
CA ILE A 302 11.66 2.78 -9.96
C ILE A 302 12.72 3.88 -10.05
N SER A 303 13.14 4.24 -11.27
CA SER A 303 14.13 5.29 -11.51
C SER A 303 13.65 6.72 -11.18
N TYR A 304 12.35 6.90 -10.96
CA TYR A 304 11.78 8.20 -10.57
C TYR A 304 11.64 8.32 -9.05
N ASP A 305 11.18 9.48 -8.58
CA ASP A 305 10.98 9.81 -7.16
C ASP A 305 9.94 8.89 -6.50
N MET A 306 10.41 7.73 -6.07
CA MET A 306 9.60 6.61 -5.60
C MET A 306 8.80 6.85 -4.33
N PRO A 307 9.21 7.68 -3.34
CA PRO A 307 8.33 8.02 -2.21
C PRO A 307 7.04 8.69 -2.70
N THR A 308 7.19 9.60 -3.66
CA THR A 308 6.09 10.34 -4.29
C THR A 308 5.24 9.44 -5.18
N LEU A 309 5.85 8.49 -5.88
CA LEU A 309 5.11 7.44 -6.60
C LEU A 309 4.38 6.48 -5.64
N THR A 310 4.95 6.18 -4.48
CA THR A 310 4.34 5.30 -3.47
C THR A 310 3.06 5.91 -2.94
N THR A 311 3.02 7.23 -2.73
CA THR A 311 1.78 7.96 -2.38
C THR A 311 0.81 8.03 -3.56
N LEU A 312 1.26 8.44 -4.75
CA LEU A 312 0.42 8.61 -5.95
C LEU A 312 -0.22 7.30 -6.46
N LEU A 313 0.49 6.20 -6.30
CA LEU A 313 0.11 4.88 -6.81
C LEU A 313 -0.42 3.96 -5.71
N SER A 314 -0.70 4.50 -4.52
CA SER A 314 -1.36 3.78 -3.46
C SER A 314 -2.87 3.70 -3.74
N ASP A 315 -3.40 2.48 -3.68
CA ASP A 315 -4.83 2.29 -3.62
C ASP A 315 -5.32 2.81 -2.27
N SER A 316 -6.08 3.89 -2.29
CA SER A 316 -6.70 4.48 -1.09
C SER A 316 -7.54 3.47 -0.31
N SER A 317 -8.07 2.43 -0.97
CA SER A 317 -8.91 1.41 -0.35
C SER A 317 -8.14 0.23 0.25
N ALA A 318 -6.93 -0.07 -0.26
CA ALA A 318 -6.15 -1.23 0.15
C ALA A 318 -4.80 -0.89 0.80
N HIS A 319 -4.39 0.38 0.82
CA HIS A 319 -3.03 0.82 1.17
C HIS A 319 -1.91 0.09 0.42
N ASN A 320 -2.25 -0.61 -0.66
CA ASN A 320 -1.30 -1.33 -1.49
C ASN A 320 -0.84 -0.39 -2.60
N THR A 321 0.47 -0.23 -2.76
CA THR A 321 1.00 0.56 -3.88
C THR A 321 1.14 -0.30 -5.13
N ILE A 322 1.22 0.31 -6.32
CA ILE A 322 1.55 -0.41 -7.58
C ILE A 322 2.78 -1.30 -7.44
N LEU A 323 3.75 -0.86 -6.64
CA LEU A 323 4.96 -1.63 -6.40
C LEU A 323 4.65 -2.94 -5.66
N HIS A 324 3.75 -2.85 -4.70
CA HIS A 324 3.21 -3.96 -3.92
C HIS A 324 2.35 -4.87 -4.83
N THR A 325 1.29 -4.37 -5.46
CA THR A 325 0.32 -5.22 -6.18
C THR A 325 0.77 -5.69 -7.56
N ALA A 326 1.70 -4.97 -8.20
CA ALA A 326 2.13 -5.27 -9.55
C ALA A 326 3.60 -5.66 -9.63
N CYS A 327 4.51 -4.78 -9.23
CA CYS A 327 5.93 -4.94 -9.58
C CYS A 327 6.56 -6.18 -8.94
N LEU A 328 6.33 -6.42 -7.65
CA LEU A 328 6.92 -7.56 -6.97
C LEU A 328 6.30 -8.90 -7.41
N PRO A 329 4.96 -9.08 -7.44
CA PRO A 329 4.35 -10.29 -7.98
C PRO A 329 4.78 -10.62 -9.41
N LEU A 330 4.92 -9.62 -10.27
CA LEU A 330 5.36 -9.85 -11.65
C LEU A 330 6.82 -10.17 -11.79
N ALA A 331 7.68 -9.46 -11.05
CA ALA A 331 9.09 -9.79 -10.98
C ALA A 331 9.25 -11.27 -10.60
N ILE A 332 8.39 -11.77 -9.72
CA ILE A 332 8.39 -13.16 -9.28
C ILE A 332 7.84 -14.12 -10.35
N LEU A 333 6.69 -13.80 -10.95
CA LEU A 333 6.11 -14.60 -12.04
C LEU A 333 7.00 -14.71 -13.27
N PHE A 334 7.73 -13.65 -13.59
CA PHE A 334 8.62 -13.59 -14.74
C PHE A 334 10.07 -13.96 -14.39
N ASN A 335 10.33 -14.43 -13.17
CA ASN A 335 11.68 -14.79 -12.72
C ASN A 335 12.72 -13.68 -12.98
N ASN A 336 12.33 -12.42 -12.73
CA ASN A 336 13.18 -11.27 -12.91
C ASN A 336 13.84 -10.90 -11.58
N MET A 337 14.95 -11.58 -11.26
CA MET A 337 15.68 -11.35 -10.02
C MET A 337 16.17 -9.90 -9.84
N PRO A 338 16.76 -9.24 -10.86
CA PRO A 338 17.16 -7.83 -10.74
C PRO A 338 16.00 -6.93 -10.29
N ALA A 339 14.80 -7.22 -10.77
CA ALA A 339 13.60 -6.51 -10.39
C ALA A 339 13.23 -6.68 -8.92
N VAL A 340 13.20 -7.93 -8.47
CA VAL A 340 12.96 -8.25 -7.06
C VAL A 340 14.00 -7.53 -6.20
N GLN A 341 15.29 -7.67 -6.51
CA GLN A 341 16.37 -7.06 -5.74
C GLN A 341 16.28 -5.54 -5.68
N ALA A 342 15.98 -4.87 -6.80
CA ALA A 342 15.83 -3.42 -6.82
C ALA A 342 14.65 -2.94 -5.97
N LEU A 343 13.51 -3.63 -6.05
CA LEU A 343 12.32 -3.33 -5.24
C LEU A 343 12.61 -3.54 -3.75
N LEU A 344 13.26 -4.64 -3.40
CA LEU A 344 13.64 -4.95 -2.01
C LEU A 344 14.69 -3.98 -1.47
N ALA A 345 15.72 -3.63 -2.25
CA ALA A 345 16.77 -2.67 -1.88
C ALA A 345 16.20 -1.26 -1.64
N TYR A 346 15.09 -0.93 -2.28
CA TYR A 346 14.36 0.31 -2.05
C TYR A 346 13.64 0.35 -0.68
N GLY A 347 13.64 -0.77 0.06
CA GLY A 347 12.95 -0.88 1.34
C GLY A 347 11.49 -1.32 1.20
N MET A 348 11.09 -1.85 0.04
CA MET A 348 9.84 -2.60 -0.02
C MET A 348 9.95 -3.79 0.90
N ASN A 349 9.11 -3.77 1.93
CA ASN A 349 8.99 -4.88 2.82
C ASN A 349 8.08 -5.92 2.14
N SER A 350 8.56 -7.16 1.99
CA SER A 350 7.80 -8.22 1.31
C SER A 350 6.42 -8.50 1.95
N PHE A 351 6.22 -8.03 3.19
CA PHE A 351 4.98 -8.15 3.95
C PHE A 351 4.05 -6.93 3.92
N GLN A 352 4.48 -5.73 3.57
CA GLN A 352 3.58 -4.56 3.54
C GLN A 352 2.46 -4.74 2.50
N LEU A 353 2.69 -5.63 1.53
CA LEU A 353 1.76 -6.20 0.57
C LEU A 353 0.47 -6.83 1.18
N PHE A 354 0.42 -7.03 2.51
CA PHE A 354 -0.60 -7.84 3.17
C PHE A 354 -1.71 -7.11 3.91
N ARG A 355 -1.82 -5.79 3.82
CA ARG A 355 -2.93 -5.12 4.50
C ARG A 355 -4.24 -5.31 3.73
N ARG A 356 -4.98 -6.36 4.12
CA ARG A 356 -6.43 -6.55 3.98
C ARG A 356 -7.01 -6.29 2.58
N SER A 357 -6.65 -7.10 1.59
CA SER A 357 -7.65 -7.41 0.56
C SER A 357 -8.59 -8.47 1.16
N PRO A 358 -9.90 -8.20 1.32
CA PRO A 358 -10.83 -9.21 1.82
C PRO A 358 -10.79 -10.39 0.87
N ALA A 359 -10.37 -11.54 1.39
CA ALA A 359 -10.13 -12.76 0.63
C ALA A 359 -11.30 -13.07 -0.30
N HIS A 360 -11.12 -12.81 -1.59
CA HIS A 360 -11.98 -13.40 -2.61
C HIS A 360 -11.59 -14.88 -2.68
N PRO A 361 -12.50 -15.84 -2.41
CA PRO A 361 -12.17 -17.26 -2.26
C PRO A 361 -11.57 -17.91 -3.52
N SER A 362 -11.58 -17.22 -4.66
CA SER A 362 -10.97 -17.67 -5.92
C SER A 362 -9.56 -17.12 -6.20
N ARG A 363 -8.95 -16.34 -5.29
CA ARG A 363 -7.62 -15.73 -5.51
C ARG A 363 -6.68 -15.98 -4.31
N PRO A 364 -6.17 -17.21 -4.13
CA PRO A 364 -5.35 -17.57 -2.97
C PRO A 364 -3.92 -17.00 -2.98
N PHE A 365 -3.50 -16.26 -4.02
CA PHE A 365 -2.13 -15.76 -4.15
C PHE A 365 -2.06 -14.27 -3.82
N THR A 366 -1.63 -13.93 -2.61
CA THR A 366 -1.51 -12.54 -2.18
C THR A 366 -0.13 -12.16 -1.67
N SER A 367 0.78 -13.12 -1.39
CA SER A 367 2.16 -12.80 -0.95
C SER A 367 3.20 -13.01 -2.05
N PRO A 368 4.22 -12.14 -2.15
CA PRO A 368 5.43 -12.41 -2.93
C PRO A 368 5.97 -13.82 -2.72
N VAL A 369 5.98 -14.25 -1.46
CA VAL A 369 6.44 -15.57 -1.02
C VAL A 369 5.58 -16.68 -1.60
N SER A 370 4.26 -16.60 -1.45
CA SER A 370 3.31 -17.59 -1.98
C SER A 370 3.43 -17.69 -3.48
N LEU A 371 3.73 -16.58 -4.15
CA LEU A 371 3.94 -16.55 -5.58
C LEU A 371 5.29 -17.12 -5.98
N ALA A 372 6.35 -16.89 -5.20
CA ALA A 372 7.69 -17.46 -5.43
C ALA A 372 7.67 -18.98 -5.23
N ILE A 373 6.89 -19.45 -4.25
CA ILE A 373 6.59 -20.86 -4.05
C ILE A 373 5.80 -21.42 -5.24
N TYR A 374 4.73 -20.74 -5.64
CA TYR A 374 3.88 -21.15 -6.75
C TYR A 374 4.66 -21.25 -8.07
N THR A 375 5.58 -20.31 -8.32
CA THR A 375 6.45 -20.29 -9.52
C THR A 375 7.65 -21.21 -9.40
N GLU A 376 7.76 -21.95 -8.29
CA GLU A 376 8.87 -22.85 -7.99
C GLU A 376 10.25 -22.18 -8.08
N ASN A 377 10.33 -20.91 -7.67
CA ASN A 377 11.54 -20.10 -7.78
C ASN A 377 12.28 -19.99 -6.45
N LEU A 378 13.16 -20.95 -6.20
CA LEU A 378 13.95 -21.03 -4.97
C LEU A 378 14.81 -19.78 -4.72
N THR A 379 15.45 -19.21 -5.75
CA THR A 379 16.33 -18.05 -5.59
C THR A 379 15.55 -16.81 -5.15
N ILE A 380 14.35 -16.62 -5.71
CA ILE A 380 13.48 -15.50 -5.33
C ILE A 380 12.98 -15.71 -3.90
N LEU A 381 12.55 -16.93 -3.59
CA LEU A 381 12.11 -17.29 -2.25
C LEU A 381 13.20 -17.06 -1.20
N GLN A 382 14.44 -17.46 -1.50
CA GLN A 382 15.62 -17.17 -0.69
C GLN A 382 15.79 -15.67 -0.47
N THR A 383 15.76 -14.89 -1.54
CA THR A 383 15.97 -13.44 -1.49
C THR A 383 14.90 -12.76 -0.62
N LEU A 384 13.63 -13.15 -0.78
CA LEU A 384 12.51 -12.64 0.01
C LEU A 384 12.61 -13.03 1.49
N LEU A 385 12.99 -14.27 1.78
CA LEU A 385 13.13 -14.77 3.16
C LEU A 385 14.30 -14.10 3.89
N PHE A 386 15.47 -14.02 3.26
CA PHE A 386 16.69 -13.54 3.92
C PHE A 386 16.67 -12.04 4.24
N GLN A 387 16.06 -11.22 3.38
CA GLN A 387 15.93 -9.78 3.68
C GLN A 387 15.09 -9.53 4.95
N ASP A 388 14.12 -10.41 5.22
CA ASP A 388 13.15 -10.21 6.29
C ASP A 388 13.60 -10.80 7.64
N PHE A 389 14.42 -11.86 7.64
CA PHE A 389 15.01 -12.40 8.87
C PHE A 389 15.86 -11.36 9.60
N GLU A 390 16.49 -10.43 8.88
CA GLU A 390 17.26 -9.34 9.48
C GLU A 390 16.39 -8.30 10.20
N THR A 391 15.09 -8.20 9.89
CA THR A 391 14.27 -7.04 10.30
C THR A 391 13.16 -7.33 11.32
N SER A 392 12.75 -8.59 11.58
CA SER A 392 11.84 -8.83 12.72
C SER A 392 11.71 -10.30 13.19
N GLU A 393 11.84 -10.51 14.51
CA GLU A 393 11.59 -11.78 15.20
C GLU A 393 10.08 -12.13 15.30
N ARG A 394 9.19 -11.12 15.38
CA ARG A 394 7.73 -11.31 15.57
C ARG A 394 6.95 -11.61 14.28
N ARG A 395 7.42 -11.19 13.09
CA ARG A 395 6.68 -11.41 11.83
C ARG A 395 6.83 -12.82 11.26
N GLY A 396 7.83 -13.60 11.74
CA GLY A 396 7.98 -15.02 11.39
C GLY A 396 6.69 -15.81 11.60
N ARG A 397 5.93 -15.56 12.69
CA ARG A 397 4.70 -16.32 12.98
C ARG A 397 3.58 -16.16 11.94
N ILE A 398 3.51 -15.00 11.28
CA ILE A 398 2.52 -14.73 10.23
C ILE A 398 2.92 -15.43 8.91
N TRP A 399 4.22 -15.58 8.64
CA TRP A 399 4.71 -16.41 7.52
C TRP A 399 4.12 -17.81 7.60
N TYR A 400 4.23 -18.45 8.77
CA TYR A 400 3.93 -19.87 8.92
C TYR A 400 2.46 -20.17 8.67
N ALA A 401 1.56 -19.26 9.03
CA ALA A 401 0.14 -19.44 8.74
C ALA A 401 -0.17 -19.44 7.24
N GLN A 402 0.53 -18.60 6.48
CA GLN A 402 0.26 -18.36 5.07
C GLN A 402 0.99 -19.34 4.17
N LEU A 403 2.25 -19.65 4.50
CA LEU A 403 3.08 -20.54 3.74
C LEU A 403 2.44 -21.94 3.67
N PHE A 404 1.92 -22.44 4.80
CA PHE A 404 1.10 -23.65 4.87
C PHE A 404 -0.24 -23.53 4.15
N ALA A 405 -0.90 -22.37 4.18
CA ALA A 405 -2.15 -22.16 3.46
C ALA A 405 -1.96 -22.09 1.92
N SER A 406 -0.78 -21.64 1.46
CA SER A 406 -0.45 -21.46 0.05
C SER A 406 0.23 -22.67 -0.60
N MET A 407 0.58 -23.69 0.20
CA MET A 407 1.28 -24.89 -0.24
C MET A 407 0.37 -26.12 -0.18
N PRO A 408 -0.42 -26.40 -1.24
CA PRO A 408 -0.98 -27.71 -1.45
C PRO A 408 0.06 -28.81 -1.20
N SER A 409 -0.33 -29.84 -0.46
CA SER A 409 0.47 -31.05 -0.25
C SER A 409 0.95 -31.72 -1.55
N THR A 410 0.34 -31.37 -2.69
CA THR A 410 0.65 -31.83 -4.04
C THR A 410 1.86 -31.14 -4.68
N TYR A 411 2.53 -30.18 -4.04
CA TYR A 411 3.73 -29.55 -4.62
C TYR A 411 4.91 -30.54 -4.70
N SER A 412 5.41 -30.72 -5.93
CA SER A 412 6.48 -31.67 -6.26
C SER A 412 7.89 -31.16 -5.96
N ASN A 413 8.06 -29.85 -5.80
CA ASN A 413 9.39 -29.26 -5.63
C ASN A 413 9.90 -29.45 -4.20
N THR A 414 10.62 -30.55 -3.98
CA THR A 414 11.24 -30.88 -2.68
C THR A 414 12.24 -29.82 -2.24
N GLY A 415 13.01 -29.22 -3.16
CA GLY A 415 14.03 -28.23 -2.83
C GLY A 415 13.50 -26.97 -2.16
N ILE A 416 12.31 -26.49 -2.56
CA ILE A 416 11.66 -25.34 -1.91
C ILE A 416 11.18 -25.71 -0.51
N ILE A 417 10.59 -26.90 -0.36
CA ILE A 417 10.08 -27.37 0.92
C ILE A 417 11.25 -27.58 1.90
N ASP A 418 12.32 -28.23 1.46
CA ASP A 418 13.53 -28.44 2.26
C ASP A 418 14.13 -27.09 2.68
N PHE A 419 14.25 -26.15 1.76
CA PHE A 419 14.73 -24.80 2.06
C PHE A 419 13.86 -24.09 3.10
N ILE A 420 12.54 -24.19 2.99
CA ILE A 420 11.63 -23.63 3.99
C ILE A 420 11.84 -24.31 5.33
N LEU A 421 11.85 -25.65 5.38
CA LEU A 421 12.03 -26.38 6.64
C LEU A 421 13.37 -26.09 7.31
N ASP A 422 14.40 -25.75 6.55
CA ASP A 422 15.71 -25.37 7.06
C ASP A 422 15.75 -23.98 7.68
N ASN A 423 14.86 -23.08 7.26
CA ASN A 423 14.83 -21.69 7.71
C ASN A 423 13.66 -21.39 8.65
N VAL A 424 12.78 -22.37 8.89
CA VAL A 424 11.60 -22.22 9.75
C VAL A 424 11.80 -22.97 11.07
N PRO A 425 11.42 -22.38 12.23
CA PRO A 425 11.35 -23.11 13.49
C PRO A 425 10.44 -24.34 13.37
N LEU A 426 11.04 -25.52 13.35
CA LEU A 426 10.35 -26.79 13.10
C LEU A 426 9.17 -27.00 14.06
N VAL A 427 9.28 -26.56 15.31
CA VAL A 427 8.20 -26.63 16.31
C VAL A 427 6.93 -25.94 15.81
N GLU A 428 7.05 -24.70 15.30
CA GLU A 428 5.89 -23.92 14.87
C GLU A 428 5.30 -24.48 13.57
N ALA A 429 6.15 -24.91 12.63
CA ALA A 429 5.73 -25.59 11.40
C ALA A 429 4.93 -26.86 11.71
N PHE A 430 5.44 -27.67 12.62
CA PHE A 430 4.86 -28.97 12.97
C PHE A 430 3.53 -28.81 13.71
N ASP A 431 3.43 -27.89 14.68
CA ASP A 431 2.17 -27.63 15.37
C ASP A 431 1.09 -27.07 14.41
N ARG A 432 1.48 -26.24 13.43
CA ARG A 432 0.57 -25.76 12.38
C ARG A 432 0.07 -26.90 11.49
N ALA A 433 0.98 -27.77 11.03
CA ALA A 433 0.64 -28.93 10.21
C ALA A 433 -0.35 -29.86 10.94
N ILE A 434 -0.16 -30.08 12.26
CA ILE A 434 -1.10 -30.82 13.10
C ILE A 434 -2.48 -30.15 13.13
N ARG A 435 -2.56 -28.82 13.34
CA ARG A 435 -3.85 -28.10 13.39
C ARG A 435 -4.61 -28.15 12.06
N CYS A 436 -3.89 -28.20 10.94
CA CYS A 436 -4.48 -28.31 9.61
C CYS A 436 -4.77 -29.77 9.20
N GLU A 437 -4.38 -30.75 10.03
CA GLU A 437 -4.44 -32.19 9.72
C GLU A 437 -3.76 -32.57 8.38
N ASP A 438 -2.75 -31.81 7.96
CA ASP A 438 -2.06 -32.03 6.69
C ASP A 438 -0.99 -33.13 6.83
N ARG A 439 -1.40 -34.37 6.53
CA ARG A 439 -0.56 -35.56 6.68
C ARG A 439 0.73 -35.51 5.87
N VAL A 440 0.71 -34.89 4.69
CA VAL A 440 1.89 -34.83 3.81
C VAL A 440 2.93 -33.90 4.39
N TRP A 441 2.50 -32.74 4.90
CA TRP A 441 3.39 -31.83 5.59
C TRP A 441 3.94 -32.44 6.88
N ILE A 442 3.10 -33.09 7.68
CA ILE A 442 3.57 -33.79 8.89
C ILE A 442 4.63 -34.83 8.53
N HIS A 443 4.39 -35.66 7.50
CA HIS A 443 5.37 -36.63 7.02
C HIS A 443 6.71 -35.96 6.66
N ARG A 444 6.70 -34.95 5.78
CA ARG A 444 7.93 -34.26 5.34
C ARG A 444 8.67 -33.56 6.48
N ILE A 445 7.96 -32.91 7.40
CA ILE A 445 8.57 -32.25 8.56
C ILE A 445 9.25 -33.30 9.45
N VAL A 446 8.61 -34.45 9.70
CA VAL A 446 9.20 -35.53 10.49
C VAL A 446 10.49 -36.04 9.84
N ILE A 447 10.45 -36.37 8.54
CA ILE A 447 11.62 -36.86 7.80
C ILE A 447 12.76 -35.83 7.84
N ARG A 448 12.47 -34.55 7.59
CA ARG A 448 13.49 -33.50 7.67
C ARG A 448 14.07 -33.37 9.07
N THR A 449 13.22 -33.43 10.10
CA THR A 449 13.65 -33.36 11.50
C THR A 449 14.59 -34.51 11.85
N VAL A 450 14.27 -35.74 11.43
CA VAL A 450 15.15 -36.92 11.60
C VAL A 450 16.46 -36.75 10.83
N SER A 451 16.39 -36.27 9.58
CA SER A 451 17.58 -36.00 8.75
C SER A 451 18.54 -35.01 9.42
N LEU A 452 18.02 -33.90 9.95
CA LEU A 452 18.80 -32.91 10.67
C LEU A 452 19.43 -33.47 11.95
N LEU A 453 18.74 -34.37 12.64
CA LEU A 453 19.25 -34.99 13.86
C LEU A 453 20.32 -36.05 13.61
N LEU A 454 20.28 -36.70 12.44
CA LEU A 454 21.25 -37.70 11.98
C LEU A 454 22.48 -37.08 11.32
N THR A 455 22.36 -35.87 10.74
CA THR A 455 23.47 -35.20 10.09
C THR A 455 24.59 -34.91 11.11
N PRO A 456 25.82 -35.39 10.90
CA PRO A 456 26.94 -35.10 11.79
C PRO A 456 27.27 -33.62 11.69
N SER A 457 26.86 -32.86 12.70
CA SER A 457 27.18 -31.44 12.83
C SER A 457 28.30 -31.29 13.86
N ASP A 458 29.39 -30.64 13.46
CA ASP A 458 30.45 -30.16 14.37
C ASP A 458 29.96 -29.00 15.25
N ASP A 459 28.74 -28.53 15.03
CA ASP A 459 28.30 -27.22 15.45
C ASP A 459 27.31 -27.27 16.61
N ARG A 460 27.51 -26.35 17.57
CA ARG A 460 26.59 -26.03 18.67
C ARG A 460 25.37 -25.27 18.16
N THR A 461 24.92 -25.54 16.93
CA THR A 461 23.84 -24.83 16.28
C THR A 461 22.53 -25.18 16.97
N GLY A 462 21.80 -24.15 17.41
CA GLY A 462 20.49 -24.30 18.04
C GLY A 462 19.49 -25.12 17.21
N ALA A 463 19.72 -25.26 15.89
CA ALA A 463 18.92 -26.07 14.98
C ALA A 463 18.75 -27.52 15.43
N ARG A 464 19.81 -28.19 15.91
CA ARG A 464 19.70 -29.58 16.38
C ARG A 464 18.87 -29.71 17.66
N ASN A 465 19.03 -28.76 18.58
CA ASN A 465 18.25 -28.72 19.81
C ASN A 465 16.77 -28.39 19.54
N MET A 466 16.50 -27.44 18.64
CA MET A 466 15.14 -27.11 18.19
C MET A 466 14.48 -28.28 17.46
N ALA A 467 15.23 -29.00 16.61
CA ALA A 467 14.77 -30.22 15.95
C ALA A 467 14.44 -31.32 16.97
N ALA A 468 15.30 -31.54 17.97
CA ALA A 468 15.08 -32.53 19.02
C ALA A 468 13.85 -32.18 19.87
N GLU A 469 13.67 -30.90 20.23
CA GLU A 469 12.52 -30.41 20.97
C GLU A 469 11.22 -30.56 20.16
N ALA A 470 11.23 -30.15 18.88
CA ALA A 470 10.10 -30.33 17.97
C ALA A 470 9.71 -31.81 17.84
N PHE A 471 10.71 -32.68 17.65
CA PHE A 471 10.50 -34.11 17.54
C PHE A 471 9.90 -34.69 18.82
N ALA A 472 10.48 -34.40 19.99
CA ALA A 472 10.03 -34.95 21.26
C ALA A 472 8.59 -34.52 21.62
N THR A 473 8.23 -33.26 21.35
CA THR A 473 6.94 -32.70 21.78
C THR A 473 5.81 -32.93 20.78
N LEU A 474 6.08 -32.84 19.48
CA LEU A 474 5.03 -32.80 18.46
C LEU A 474 4.90 -34.12 17.69
N PHE A 475 5.94 -34.93 17.59
CA PHE A 475 5.84 -36.24 16.95
C PHE A 475 4.89 -37.16 17.72
N ASP A 476 5.01 -37.23 19.06
CA ASP A 476 4.11 -38.04 19.88
C ASP A 476 2.66 -37.57 19.73
N ARG A 477 2.43 -36.26 19.65
CA ARG A 477 1.10 -35.69 19.40
C ARG A 477 0.55 -36.11 18.04
N ALA A 478 1.32 -35.95 16.95
CA ALA A 478 0.88 -36.35 15.60
C ALA A 478 0.65 -37.86 15.49
N TRP A 479 1.51 -38.67 16.12
CA TRP A 479 1.40 -40.12 16.17
C TRP A 479 0.12 -40.57 16.88
N ASN A 480 -0.17 -39.99 18.05
CA ASN A 480 -1.36 -40.30 18.83
C ASN A 480 -2.64 -39.84 18.14
N LEU A 481 -2.60 -38.75 17.37
CA LEU A 481 -3.71 -38.27 16.54
C LEU A 481 -3.91 -39.08 15.24
N LYS A 482 -3.05 -40.08 14.95
CA LYS A 482 -3.08 -40.88 13.71
C LYS A 482 -2.97 -40.02 12.44
N LEU A 483 -2.25 -38.91 12.52
CA LEU A 483 -2.03 -38.01 11.38
C LEU A 483 -0.89 -38.47 10.47
N CYS A 484 -0.07 -39.42 10.92
CA CYS A 484 0.96 -40.06 10.10
C CYS A 484 0.47 -41.41 9.58
N GLU A 485 0.72 -41.71 8.30
CA GLU A 485 0.60 -43.08 7.81
C GLU A 485 1.71 -43.91 8.44
N ARG A 486 1.31 -44.70 9.45
CA ARG A 486 2.24 -45.32 10.41
C ARG A 486 3.30 -46.18 9.74
N ARG A 487 2.99 -46.83 8.63
CA ARG A 487 3.89 -47.79 7.99
C ARG A 487 4.93 -47.13 7.09
N GLU A 488 4.53 -46.25 6.19
CA GLU A 488 5.46 -45.59 5.25
C GLU A 488 6.44 -44.71 6.00
N LEU A 489 5.92 -43.81 6.86
CA LEU A 489 6.77 -42.93 7.67
C LEU A 489 7.69 -43.72 8.61
N ALA A 490 7.20 -44.80 9.25
CA ALA A 490 8.06 -45.58 10.13
C ALA A 490 9.15 -46.34 9.37
N THR A 491 8.83 -46.91 8.20
CA THR A 491 9.83 -47.57 7.34
C THR A 491 10.91 -46.56 6.93
N GLU A 492 10.51 -45.38 6.47
CA GLU A 492 11.46 -44.35 6.03
C GLU A 492 12.34 -43.83 7.17
N ILE A 493 11.78 -43.60 8.36
CA ILE A 493 12.57 -43.23 9.56
C ILE A 493 13.57 -44.33 9.91
N VAL A 494 13.14 -45.60 9.91
CA VAL A 494 14.02 -46.73 10.22
C VAL A 494 15.14 -46.82 9.20
N ASP A 495 14.83 -46.76 7.91
CA ASP A 495 15.81 -46.81 6.82
C ASP A 495 16.82 -45.65 6.93
N MET A 496 16.36 -44.43 7.22
CA MET A 496 17.23 -43.27 7.41
C MET A 496 18.21 -43.45 8.56
N VAL A 497 17.72 -43.94 9.70
CA VAL A 497 18.57 -44.14 10.87
C VAL A 497 19.53 -45.31 10.64
N GLU A 498 19.09 -46.40 9.99
CA GLU A 498 19.97 -47.53 9.62
C GLU A 498 21.06 -47.11 8.62
N GLN A 499 20.75 -46.26 7.64
CA GLN A 499 21.71 -45.75 6.66
C GLN A 499 22.66 -44.69 7.24
N GLY A 500 22.18 -43.84 8.15
CA GLY A 500 23.01 -42.83 8.83
C GLY A 500 23.86 -43.42 9.97
N ALA A 501 23.48 -44.60 10.47
CA ALA A 501 24.17 -45.29 11.53
C ALA A 501 25.30 -46.19 10.99
N GLU A 502 26.49 -45.62 10.80
CA GLU A 502 27.71 -46.36 11.18
C GLU A 502 27.80 -46.54 12.72
N ARG A 503 26.84 -45.98 13.48
CA ARG A 503 26.71 -46.10 14.95
C ARG A 503 25.31 -46.51 15.35
N ASP A 504 25.21 -47.71 15.93
CA ASP A 504 24.05 -48.32 16.60
C ASP A 504 22.87 -47.38 16.91
N PHE A 505 21.71 -47.68 16.30
CA PHE A 505 20.39 -47.08 16.55
C PHE A 505 20.08 -46.95 18.07
N THR A 506 20.57 -47.92 18.85
CA THR A 506 20.47 -48.01 20.30
C THR A 506 21.18 -46.88 21.05
N PHE A 507 22.28 -46.33 20.51
CA PHE A 507 23.01 -45.22 21.15
C PHE A 507 22.28 -43.88 21.03
N VAL A 508 21.49 -43.74 19.96
CA VAL A 508 20.69 -42.54 19.69
C VAL A 508 19.36 -42.57 20.47
N ALA A 509 18.80 -43.76 20.71
CA ALA A 509 17.56 -44.00 21.43
C ALA A 509 17.67 -44.00 22.97
N CYS A 510 18.83 -44.38 23.53
CA CYS A 510 18.95 -44.68 24.97
C CYS A 510 19.61 -43.59 25.84
N GLY A 511 19.75 -42.34 25.35
CA GLY A 511 20.05 -41.21 26.24
C GLY A 511 21.11 -40.20 25.82
N GLY A 512 21.35 -40.00 24.52
CA GLY A 512 22.34 -39.02 24.05
C GLY A 512 21.81 -37.89 23.17
N THR A 513 21.01 -38.19 22.14
CA THR A 513 20.97 -37.30 20.97
C THR A 513 19.62 -37.07 20.29
N LEU A 514 18.61 -37.94 20.45
CA LEU A 514 17.30 -37.75 19.79
C LEU A 514 16.12 -37.42 20.72
N GLY A 515 16.25 -37.61 22.04
CA GLY A 515 15.13 -37.37 22.98
C GLY A 515 13.92 -38.29 22.78
N ILE A 516 14.05 -39.34 21.95
CA ILE A 516 12.97 -40.29 21.67
C ILE A 516 12.87 -41.29 22.80
N SER A 517 11.68 -41.45 23.39
CA SER A 517 11.49 -42.45 24.43
C SER A 517 11.70 -43.87 23.86
N PRO A 518 12.26 -44.82 24.64
CA PRO A 518 12.41 -46.21 24.20
C PRO A 518 11.09 -46.82 23.70
N LYS A 519 9.97 -46.46 24.35
CA LYS A 519 8.62 -46.87 23.94
C LYS A 519 8.25 -46.40 22.53
N MET A 520 8.71 -45.23 22.11
CA MET A 520 8.45 -44.72 20.76
C MET A 520 9.30 -45.43 19.71
N VAL A 521 10.54 -45.80 20.05
CA VAL A 521 11.38 -46.63 19.16
C VAL A 521 10.74 -47.99 18.93
N ASP A 522 10.26 -48.65 20.00
CA ASP A 522 9.53 -49.91 19.87
C ASP A 522 8.29 -49.76 18.97
N ARG A 523 7.53 -48.67 19.14
CA ARG A 523 6.37 -48.36 18.29
C ARG A 523 6.74 -48.18 16.82
N LEU A 524 7.84 -47.48 16.53
CA LEU A 524 8.34 -47.29 15.16
C LEU A 524 8.76 -48.63 14.53
N LEU A 525 9.50 -49.47 15.27
CA LEU A 525 9.93 -50.79 14.79
C LEU A 525 8.76 -51.75 14.55
N ILE A 526 7.74 -51.73 15.41
CA ILE A 526 6.51 -52.51 15.24
C ILE A 526 5.74 -52.03 14.00
N ALA A 527 5.58 -50.71 13.86
CA ALA A 527 4.87 -50.11 12.72
C ALA A 527 5.58 -50.36 11.38
N ALA A 528 6.91 -50.27 11.33
CA ALA A 528 7.71 -50.55 10.13
C ALA A 528 7.57 -52.02 9.67
N LYS A 529 7.42 -52.96 10.61
CA LYS A 529 7.14 -54.39 10.33
C LYS A 529 5.72 -54.66 9.85
N GLY A 530 4.88 -53.63 9.71
CA GLY A 530 3.49 -53.76 9.27
C GLY A 530 2.55 -54.36 10.33
N GLN A 531 2.93 -54.29 11.60
CA GLN A 531 2.06 -54.65 12.73
C GLN A 531 1.40 -53.36 13.24
N GLU A 532 0.06 -53.34 13.37
CA GLU A 532 -0.76 -52.13 13.66
C GLU A 532 -0.48 -51.43 15.00
#